data_AF-A0A534ZLZ1-F1
#
_entry.id   AF-A0A534ZLZ1-F1
#
_cell.length_a   1.000
_cell.length_b   1.000
_cell.length_c   1.000
_cell.angle_alpha   90.00
_cell.angle_beta   90.00
_cell.angle_gamma   90.00
#
_symmetry.space_group_name_H-M   'P 1'
#
loop_
_entity.id
_entity.type
_entity.pdbx_description
1 polymer ?
#
loop_
_entity_poly.entity_id
_entity_poly.type
_entity_poly.pdbx_seq_one_letter_code
_entity_poly.pdbx_strand_id
1 'polypeptide(L)'
;FTHFAPTTTALAVNHQGQFPAVTLSFNLAPGVALGDAVTAIEAAEREIGLPASIHASFQGTAQAFQSSLANEPLLILAALVTVYIVLGVLYESYIHPLTILSTLPSAGVGAILALLLCRTDLSVIALIGIILLIGIVKKNAIMMIDFALEAERTEGKGPEEAIYEACLLRFRPIMMTTMAALLGALPLALGTGTGAELRRPLGITIVGGLVVSQLLTLYTTPVVYLYLDRLRLWFARWRERGAGSTARRSLRVPS
;
A
#
# COMPACT_ATOMS: atom_id res chain seq x y z
N PHE A 1 28.44 61.15 -30.16
CA PHE A 1 27.90 61.47 -28.82
C PHE A 1 27.70 60.18 -28.06
N THR A 2 28.54 59.91 -27.06
CA THR A 2 28.43 58.75 -26.17
C THR A 2 27.75 59.21 -24.88
N HIS A 3 26.59 58.62 -24.57
CA HIS A 3 25.91 58.85 -23.29
C HIS A 3 26.34 57.78 -22.30
N PHE A 4 26.98 58.19 -21.21
CA PHE A 4 27.21 57.34 -20.04
C PHE A 4 26.04 57.52 -19.07
N ALA A 5 25.38 56.43 -18.71
CA ALA A 5 24.36 56.38 -17.68
C ALA A 5 24.66 55.22 -16.71
N PRO A 6 24.57 55.43 -15.39
CA PRO A 6 24.68 54.35 -14.43
C PRO A 6 23.46 53.43 -14.54
N THR A 7 23.70 52.15 -14.83
CA THR A 7 22.68 51.09 -14.85
C THR A 7 23.05 50.01 -13.85
N THR A 8 22.06 49.56 -13.07
CA THR A 8 22.19 48.38 -12.21
C THR A 8 22.05 47.12 -13.05
N THR A 9 23.14 46.38 -13.21
CA THR A 9 23.13 45.04 -13.84
C THR A 9 23.25 43.96 -12.77
N ALA A 10 22.70 42.78 -13.04
CA ALA A 10 22.90 41.62 -12.18
C ALA A 10 24.40 41.27 -12.12
N LEU A 11 24.91 41.03 -10.90
CA LEU A 11 26.31 40.72 -10.66
C LEU A 11 26.69 39.32 -11.16
N ALA A 12 25.71 38.42 -11.25
CA ALA A 12 25.81 37.09 -11.84
C ALA A 12 24.44 36.67 -12.41
N VAL A 13 24.45 35.92 -13.52
CA VAL A 13 23.25 35.31 -14.10
C VAL A 13 23.38 33.79 -13.94
N ASN A 14 22.57 33.23 -13.04
CA ASN A 14 22.53 31.78 -12.83
C ASN A 14 21.70 31.12 -13.92
N HIS A 15 22.05 29.89 -14.26
CA HIS A 15 21.35 29.10 -15.26
C HIS A 15 21.05 27.71 -14.70
N GLN A 16 19.86 27.18 -15.01
CA GLN A 16 19.47 25.81 -14.73
C GLN A 16 19.21 25.11 -16.08
N GLY A 17 20.10 24.20 -16.47
CA GLY A 17 20.09 23.65 -17.82
C GLY A 17 20.39 24.75 -18.85
N GLN A 18 19.45 24.98 -19.78
CA GLN A 18 19.59 25.99 -20.86
C GLN A 18 18.87 27.31 -20.55
N PHE A 19 18.21 27.44 -19.40
CA PHE A 19 17.40 28.60 -19.07
C PHE A 19 18.04 29.45 -17.96
N PRO A 20 18.02 30.79 -18.06
CA PRO A 20 18.34 31.66 -16.94
C PRO A 20 17.40 31.38 -15.78
N ALA A 21 17.96 31.25 -14.57
CA ALA A 21 17.23 30.81 -13.40
C ALA A 21 17.54 31.68 -12.18
N VAL A 22 16.55 31.82 -11.31
CA VAL A 22 16.70 32.41 -9.98
C VAL A 22 16.43 31.33 -8.95
N THR A 23 17.40 31.09 -8.08
CA THR A 23 17.28 30.07 -7.03
C THR A 23 16.63 30.68 -5.81
N LEU A 24 15.48 30.12 -5.40
CA LEU A 24 14.84 30.40 -4.13
C LEU A 24 15.12 29.25 -3.17
N SER A 25 15.77 29.53 -2.05
CA SER A 25 16.07 28.54 -1.01
C SER A 25 15.12 28.71 0.17
N PHE A 26 14.66 27.58 0.73
CA PHE A 26 13.81 27.56 1.92
C PHE A 26 14.30 26.50 2.89
N ASN A 27 14.01 26.70 4.18
CA ASN A 27 14.17 25.71 5.23
C ASN A 27 12.80 25.40 5.83
N LEU A 28 12.63 24.17 6.30
CA LEU A 28 11.40 23.75 6.97
C LEU A 28 11.34 24.34 8.38
N ALA A 29 10.16 24.83 8.77
CA ALA A 29 9.90 25.19 10.14
C ALA A 29 9.86 23.92 11.02
N PRO A 30 10.18 24.02 12.33
CA PRO A 30 10.15 22.86 13.23
C PRO A 30 8.80 22.13 13.21
N GLY A 31 8.81 20.84 12.84
CA GLY A 31 7.61 20.00 12.81
C GLY A 31 6.74 20.15 11.55
N VAL A 32 7.20 20.86 10.53
CA VAL A 32 6.51 20.97 9.23
C VAL A 32 7.06 19.93 8.25
N ALA A 33 6.17 19.17 7.62
CA ALA A 33 6.52 18.18 6.63
C ALA A 33 7.01 18.83 5.34
N LEU A 34 7.93 18.16 4.63
CA LEU A 34 8.40 18.64 3.33
C LEU A 34 7.25 18.73 2.30
N GLY A 35 6.30 17.79 2.35
CA GLY A 35 5.13 17.79 1.47
C GLY A 35 4.23 19.00 1.67
N ASP A 36 4.04 19.44 2.91
CA ASP A 36 3.25 20.65 3.22
C ASP A 36 3.93 21.90 2.67
N ALA A 37 5.26 21.99 2.81
CA ALA A 37 6.03 23.10 2.26
C ALA A 37 5.98 23.15 0.73
N VAL A 38 6.11 22.00 0.06
CA VAL A 38 5.97 21.89 -1.41
C VAL A 38 4.58 22.34 -1.84
N THR A 39 3.53 21.84 -1.18
CA THR A 39 2.14 22.19 -1.50
C THR A 39 1.87 23.68 -1.28
N ALA A 40 2.42 24.27 -0.23
CA ALA A 40 2.30 25.71 0.04
C ALA A 40 3.01 26.56 -1.00
N ILE A 41 4.21 26.15 -1.45
CA ILE A 41 4.95 26.85 -2.52
C ILE A 41 4.21 26.75 -3.85
N GLU A 42 3.69 25.58 -4.22
CA GLU A 42 2.88 25.40 -5.43
C GLU A 42 1.55 26.18 -5.38
N ALA A 43 0.97 26.36 -4.19
CA ALA A 43 -0.20 27.20 -4.01
C ALA A 43 0.14 28.69 -4.19
N ALA A 44 1.24 29.15 -3.59
CA ALA A 44 1.72 30.52 -3.75
C ALA A 44 2.10 30.84 -5.21
N GLU A 45 2.70 29.88 -5.93
CA GLU A 45 3.00 29.99 -7.35
C GLU A 45 1.74 30.26 -8.18
N ARG A 46 0.67 29.51 -7.89
CA ARG A 46 -0.64 29.66 -8.54
C ARG A 46 -1.33 30.98 -8.17
N GLU A 47 -1.20 31.43 -6.92
CA GLU A 47 -1.80 32.67 -6.43
C GLU A 47 -1.13 33.92 -7.01
N ILE A 48 0.20 33.91 -7.15
CA ILE A 48 0.97 35.00 -7.74
C ILE A 48 0.65 35.16 -9.24
N GLY A 49 0.15 34.12 -9.89
CA GLY A 49 -0.22 34.15 -11.30
C GLY A 49 0.99 34.34 -12.20
N LEU A 50 2.03 33.53 -11.99
CA LEU A 50 3.26 33.62 -12.78
C LEU A 50 2.94 33.54 -14.30
N PRO A 51 3.58 34.40 -15.13
CA PRO A 51 3.45 34.31 -16.58
C PRO A 51 3.87 32.93 -17.07
N ALA A 52 3.24 32.43 -18.13
CA ALA A 52 3.55 31.12 -18.72
C ALA A 52 5.00 30.97 -19.23
N SER A 53 5.76 32.07 -19.30
CA SER A 53 7.18 32.10 -19.62
C SER A 53 8.10 31.73 -18.43
N ILE A 54 7.57 31.67 -17.21
CA ILE A 54 8.33 31.31 -16.01
C ILE A 54 7.88 29.92 -15.56
N HIS A 55 8.84 29.00 -15.47
CA HIS A 55 8.61 27.65 -14.96
C HIS A 55 9.30 27.49 -13.62
N ALA A 56 8.53 27.26 -12.55
CA ALA A 56 9.09 26.83 -11.28
C ALA A 56 9.47 25.35 -11.34
N SER A 57 10.59 24.99 -10.73
CA SER A 57 10.96 23.59 -10.52
C SER A 57 11.67 23.46 -9.19
N PHE A 58 11.35 22.39 -8.46
CA PHE A 58 12.06 22.04 -7.24
C PHE A 58 13.43 21.43 -7.59
N GLN A 59 14.41 21.66 -6.72
CA GLN A 59 15.78 21.12 -6.84
C GLN A 59 16.19 20.43 -5.54
N GLY A 60 17.18 19.53 -5.62
CA GLY A 60 17.75 18.86 -4.46
C GLY A 60 16.75 17.92 -3.74
N THR A 61 16.57 18.12 -2.43
CA THR A 61 15.74 17.24 -1.58
C THR A 61 14.26 17.28 -1.96
N ALA A 62 13.71 18.45 -2.28
CA ALA A 62 12.31 18.60 -2.70
C ALA A 62 12.03 17.91 -4.05
N GLN A 63 12.98 17.99 -4.98
CA GLN A 63 12.90 17.28 -6.28
C GLN A 63 12.94 15.77 -6.10
N ALA A 64 13.86 15.28 -5.27
CA ALA A 64 13.97 13.86 -4.95
C ALA A 64 12.67 13.34 -4.31
N PHE A 65 12.10 14.12 -3.38
CA PHE A 65 10.83 13.80 -2.74
C PHE A 65 9.67 13.69 -3.74
N GLN A 66 9.46 14.67 -4.62
CA GLN A 66 8.44 14.59 -5.68
C GLN A 66 8.67 13.40 -6.62
N SER A 67 9.92 13.17 -7.03
CA SER A 67 10.26 12.05 -7.92
C SER A 67 9.99 10.70 -7.26
N SER A 68 10.23 10.58 -5.95
CA SER A 68 9.89 9.37 -5.18
C SER A 68 8.37 9.19 -5.11
N LEU A 69 7.62 10.22 -4.74
CA LEU A 69 6.15 10.16 -4.66
C LEU A 69 5.50 9.79 -6.01
N ALA A 70 6.03 10.26 -7.13
CA ALA A 70 5.50 9.92 -8.46
C ALA A 70 5.70 8.43 -8.80
N ASN A 71 6.80 7.82 -8.35
CA ASN A 71 7.12 6.43 -8.61
C ASN A 71 6.50 5.45 -7.59
N GLU A 72 6.13 5.94 -6.40
CA GLU A 72 5.57 5.14 -5.31
C GLU A 72 4.33 4.31 -5.70
N PRO A 73 3.29 4.88 -6.34
CA PRO A 73 2.12 4.10 -6.75
C PRO A 73 2.46 2.95 -7.70
N LEU A 74 3.44 3.17 -8.60
CA LEU A 74 3.88 2.17 -9.57
C LEU A 74 4.63 1.03 -8.86
N LEU A 75 5.48 1.35 -7.88
CA LEU A 75 6.18 0.34 -7.07
C LEU A 75 5.21 -0.49 -6.24
N ILE A 76 4.20 0.14 -5.62
CA ILE A 76 3.14 -0.55 -4.87
C ILE A 76 2.37 -1.47 -5.81
N LEU A 77 1.96 -0.98 -6.99
CA LEU A 77 1.24 -1.79 -7.98
C LEU A 77 2.07 -2.98 -8.45
N ALA A 78 3.35 -2.76 -8.79
CA ALA A 78 4.26 -3.81 -9.21
C ALA A 78 4.45 -4.88 -8.12
N ALA A 79 4.57 -4.47 -6.85
CA ALA A 79 4.64 -5.38 -5.72
C ALA A 79 3.34 -6.21 -5.58
N LEU A 80 2.17 -5.58 -5.64
CA LEU A 80 0.87 -6.27 -5.56
C LEU A 80 0.69 -7.28 -6.69
N VAL A 81 1.02 -6.92 -7.93
CA VAL A 81 0.94 -7.81 -9.10
C VAL A 81 1.89 -9.00 -8.94
N THR A 82 3.12 -8.76 -8.51
CA THR A 82 4.10 -9.83 -8.28
C THR A 82 3.60 -10.80 -7.20
N VAL A 83 3.08 -10.27 -6.10
CA VAL A 83 2.51 -11.05 -5.00
C VAL A 83 1.29 -11.86 -5.45
N TYR A 84 0.43 -11.30 -6.31
CA TYR A 84 -0.71 -11.99 -6.90
C TYR A 84 -0.28 -13.18 -7.75
N ILE A 85 0.67 -12.98 -8.66
CA ILE A 85 1.16 -14.03 -9.58
C ILE A 85 1.75 -15.19 -8.78
N VAL A 86 2.64 -14.91 -7.83
CA VAL A 86 3.28 -15.95 -7.00
C VAL A 86 2.22 -16.79 -6.27
N LEU A 87 1.18 -16.13 -5.76
CA LEU A 87 0.13 -16.81 -4.99
C LEU A 87 -0.83 -17.59 -5.89
N GLY A 88 -1.15 -17.07 -7.08
CA GLY A 88 -1.97 -17.77 -8.07
C GLY A 88 -1.30 -19.04 -8.59
N VAL A 89 0.02 -18.99 -8.79
CA VAL A 89 0.81 -20.19 -9.14
C VAL A 89 0.83 -21.18 -7.97
N LEU A 90 0.97 -20.70 -6.73
CA LEU A 90 1.04 -21.58 -5.54
C LEU A 90 -0.26 -22.36 -5.28
N TYR A 91 -1.42 -21.72 -5.48
CA TYR A 91 -2.73 -22.32 -5.15
C TYR A 91 -3.49 -22.91 -6.33
N GLU A 92 -2.91 -22.84 -7.55
CA GLU A 92 -3.57 -23.25 -8.80
C GLU A 92 -4.99 -22.66 -8.97
N SER A 93 -5.24 -21.48 -8.39
CA SER A 93 -6.56 -20.87 -8.30
C SER A 93 -6.44 -19.35 -8.32
N TYR A 94 -7.30 -18.70 -9.09
CA TYR A 94 -7.34 -17.24 -9.23
C TYR A 94 -8.12 -16.55 -8.10
N ILE A 95 -8.94 -17.29 -7.35
CA ILE A 95 -9.87 -16.72 -6.35
C ILE A 95 -9.20 -16.57 -4.97
N HIS A 96 -8.44 -17.58 -4.53
CA HIS A 96 -7.78 -17.55 -3.22
C HIS A 96 -6.73 -16.43 -3.10
N PRO A 97 -5.90 -16.13 -4.12
CA PRO A 97 -4.99 -15.00 -4.09
C PRO A 97 -5.69 -13.66 -3.86
N LEU A 98 -6.85 -13.47 -4.48
CA LEU A 98 -7.62 -12.23 -4.40
C LEU A 98 -8.23 -12.06 -2.99
N THR A 99 -8.66 -13.18 -2.38
CA THR A 99 -9.11 -13.22 -0.99
C THR A 99 -7.99 -12.77 -0.04
N ILE A 100 -6.78 -13.28 -0.23
CA ILE A 100 -5.61 -12.92 0.60
C ILE A 100 -5.20 -11.47 0.38
N LEU A 101 -5.16 -10.99 -0.87
CA LEU A 101 -4.83 -9.60 -1.20
C LEU A 101 -5.82 -8.58 -0.63
N SER A 102 -7.09 -8.96 -0.43
CA SER A 102 -8.10 -8.09 0.17
C SER A 102 -7.76 -7.63 1.59
N THR A 103 -6.83 -8.32 2.25
CA THR A 103 -6.35 -7.95 3.59
C THR A 103 -5.28 -6.87 3.56
N LEU A 104 -4.58 -6.66 2.43
CA LEU A 104 -3.50 -5.69 2.31
C LEU A 104 -3.92 -4.22 2.49
N PRO A 105 -5.08 -3.76 1.97
CA PRO A 105 -5.57 -2.41 2.23
C PRO A 105 -5.66 -2.10 3.72
N SER A 106 -6.09 -3.06 4.55
CA SER A 106 -6.18 -2.86 6.00
C SER A 106 -4.82 -2.60 6.66
N ALA A 107 -3.77 -3.28 6.21
CA ALA A 107 -2.41 -3.08 6.69
C ALA A 107 -1.82 -1.74 6.25
N GLY A 108 -2.05 -1.36 4.99
CA GLY A 108 -1.65 -0.05 4.47
C GLY A 108 -2.35 1.09 5.23
N VAL A 109 -3.66 0.99 5.44
CA VAL A 109 -4.43 1.98 6.23
C VAL A 109 -3.91 2.07 7.66
N GLY A 110 -3.64 0.93 8.30
CA GLY A 110 -3.06 0.91 9.66
C GLY A 110 -1.70 1.59 9.75
N ALA A 111 -0.83 1.35 8.77
CA ALA A 111 0.48 1.96 8.67
C ALA A 111 0.40 3.48 8.48
N ILE A 112 -0.42 3.93 7.53
CA ILE A 112 -0.63 5.35 7.24
C ILE A 112 -1.24 6.07 8.45
N LEU A 113 -2.23 5.44 9.10
CA LEU A 113 -2.89 6.01 10.27
C LEU A 113 -1.92 6.17 11.45
N ALA A 114 -1.01 5.21 11.65
CA ALA A 114 0.01 5.35 12.70
C ALA A 114 1.06 6.41 12.40
N LEU A 115 1.48 6.55 11.14
CA LEU A 115 2.36 7.66 10.72
C LEU A 115 1.70 9.01 10.98
N LEU A 116 0.41 9.14 10.65
CA LEU A 116 -0.38 10.34 10.90
C LEU A 116 -0.49 10.65 12.40
N LEU A 117 -0.80 9.65 13.24
CA LEU A 117 -0.88 9.82 14.69
C LEU A 117 0.46 10.19 15.32
N CYS A 118 1.55 9.62 14.82
CA CYS A 118 2.91 9.92 15.27
C CYS A 118 3.52 11.16 14.60
N ARG A 119 2.76 11.88 13.76
CA ARG A 119 3.21 13.07 12.99
C ARG A 119 4.53 12.81 12.26
N THR A 120 4.62 11.67 11.60
CA THR A 120 5.80 11.24 10.85
C THR A 120 5.44 11.17 9.37
N ASP A 121 6.31 11.68 8.52
CA ASP A 121 6.07 11.74 7.08
C ASP A 121 6.10 10.36 6.42
N LEU A 122 5.31 10.20 5.36
CA LEU A 122 5.40 9.06 4.47
C LEU A 122 6.67 9.21 3.62
N SER A 123 7.75 8.63 4.12
CA SER A 123 9.05 8.59 3.46
C SER A 123 9.25 7.26 2.73
N VAL A 124 10.25 7.20 1.85
CA VAL A 124 10.70 5.95 1.20
C VAL A 124 10.97 4.84 2.22
N ILE A 125 11.40 5.19 3.42
CA ILE A 125 11.70 4.22 4.49
C ILE A 125 10.42 3.70 5.14
N ALA A 126 9.42 4.57 5.34
CA ALA A 126 8.09 4.15 5.75
C ALA A 126 7.46 3.22 4.70
N LEU A 127 7.65 3.50 3.41
CA LEU A 127 7.20 2.62 2.32
C LEU A 127 7.83 1.23 2.39
N ILE A 128 9.14 1.12 2.66
CA ILE A 128 9.79 -0.19 2.90
C ILE A 128 9.09 -0.93 4.04
N GLY A 129 8.68 -0.23 5.10
CA GLY A 129 7.86 -0.78 6.17
C GLY A 129 6.50 -1.31 5.69
N ILE A 130 5.81 -0.57 4.81
CA ILE A 130 4.53 -1.00 4.21
C ILE A 130 4.74 -2.26 3.35
N ILE A 131 5.81 -2.31 2.55
CA ILE A 131 6.14 -3.48 1.73
C ILE A 131 6.45 -4.69 2.62
N LEU A 132 7.18 -4.50 3.72
CA LEU A 132 7.45 -5.56 4.69
C LEU A 132 6.15 -6.07 5.34
N LEU A 133 5.24 -5.16 5.69
CA LEU A 133 3.93 -5.49 6.26
C LEU A 133 3.11 -6.37 5.33
N ILE A 134 3.18 -6.17 4.02
CA ILE A 134 2.51 -7.05 3.04
C ILE A 134 2.89 -8.50 3.30
N GLY A 135 4.18 -8.81 3.48
CA GLY A 135 4.64 -10.17 3.76
C GLY A 135 4.17 -10.72 5.11
N ILE A 136 4.31 -9.90 6.17
CA ILE A 136 3.97 -10.33 7.53
C ILE A 136 2.46 -10.60 7.67
N VAL A 137 1.62 -9.70 7.17
CA VAL A 137 0.16 -9.80 7.25
C VAL A 137 -0.36 -10.90 6.31
N LYS A 138 0.20 -10.99 5.09
CA LYS A 138 -0.16 -12.04 4.12
C LYS A 138 0.05 -13.44 4.69
N LYS A 139 1.12 -13.67 5.47
CA LYS A 139 1.35 -14.97 6.13
C LYS A 139 0.17 -15.36 7.02
N ASN A 140 -0.37 -14.43 7.81
CA ASN A 140 -1.48 -14.72 8.72
C ASN A 140 -2.79 -15.03 7.96
N ALA A 141 -3.06 -14.32 6.86
CA ALA A 141 -4.21 -14.57 5.99
C ALA A 141 -4.10 -15.90 5.23
N ILE A 142 -2.93 -16.19 4.64
CA ILE A 142 -2.61 -17.48 4.01
C ILE A 142 -2.90 -18.61 4.98
N MET A 143 -2.38 -18.47 6.20
CA MET A 143 -2.53 -19.48 7.23
C MET A 143 -4.02 -19.78 7.46
N MET A 144 -4.85 -18.76 7.72
CA MET A 144 -6.28 -18.96 7.96
C MET A 144 -6.98 -19.66 6.79
N ILE A 145 -6.72 -19.21 5.57
CA ILE A 145 -7.39 -19.71 4.36
C ILE A 145 -6.96 -21.14 4.04
N ASP A 146 -5.68 -21.48 4.18
CA ASP A 146 -5.17 -22.84 3.97
C ASP A 146 -5.85 -23.84 4.89
N PHE A 147 -6.10 -23.48 6.15
CA PHE A 147 -6.78 -24.37 7.08
C PHE A 147 -8.25 -24.57 6.74
N ALA A 148 -8.93 -23.49 6.36
CA ALA A 148 -10.33 -23.58 5.94
C ALA A 148 -10.48 -24.46 4.68
N LEU A 149 -9.59 -24.28 3.71
CA LEU A 149 -9.52 -25.10 2.50
C LEU A 149 -9.21 -26.57 2.78
N GLU A 150 -8.30 -26.82 3.72
CA GLU A 150 -7.98 -28.19 4.14
C GLU A 150 -9.22 -28.83 4.78
N ALA A 151 -9.84 -28.17 5.78
CA ALA A 151 -11.05 -28.67 6.44
C ALA A 151 -12.23 -28.92 5.47
N GLU A 152 -12.41 -28.09 4.45
CA GLU A 152 -13.40 -28.34 3.39
C GLU A 152 -13.08 -29.60 2.58
N ARG A 153 -11.79 -29.86 2.29
CA ARG A 153 -11.35 -30.97 1.42
C ARG A 153 -11.26 -32.30 2.16
N THR A 154 -10.67 -32.34 3.35
CA THR A 154 -10.48 -33.59 4.11
C THR A 154 -11.71 -33.97 4.92
N GLU A 155 -12.44 -33.00 5.46
CA GLU A 155 -13.57 -33.27 6.36
C GLU A 155 -14.94 -33.03 5.72
N GLY A 156 -14.98 -32.44 4.51
CA GLY A 156 -16.23 -32.18 3.78
C GLY A 156 -17.13 -31.15 4.45
N LYS A 157 -16.58 -30.35 5.39
CA LYS A 157 -17.31 -29.34 6.15
C LYS A 157 -17.81 -28.20 5.27
N GLY A 158 -18.91 -27.58 5.68
CA GLY A 158 -19.41 -26.37 5.02
C GLY A 158 -18.40 -25.20 5.17
N PRO A 159 -18.32 -24.27 4.20
CA PRO A 159 -17.37 -23.15 4.23
C PRO A 159 -17.44 -22.29 5.50
N GLU A 160 -18.65 -22.15 6.07
CA GLU A 160 -18.90 -21.42 7.31
C GLU A 160 -18.33 -22.14 8.54
N GLU A 161 -18.43 -23.46 8.61
CA GLU A 161 -17.88 -24.26 9.71
C GLU A 161 -16.36 -24.36 9.61
N ALA A 162 -15.83 -24.55 8.40
CA ALA A 162 -14.40 -24.67 8.13
C ALA A 162 -13.64 -23.38 8.47
N ILE A 163 -14.16 -22.20 8.07
CA ILE A 163 -13.52 -20.92 8.39
C ILE A 163 -13.61 -20.61 9.90
N TYR A 164 -14.70 -20.99 10.56
CA TYR A 164 -14.86 -20.79 11.99
C TYR A 164 -13.86 -21.63 12.81
N GLU A 165 -13.71 -22.91 12.46
CA GLU A 165 -12.71 -23.78 13.09
C GLU A 165 -11.28 -23.31 12.81
N ALA A 166 -10.99 -22.88 11.57
CA ALA A 166 -9.72 -22.26 11.22
C ALA A 166 -9.41 -21.03 12.08
N CYS A 167 -10.41 -20.19 12.36
CA CYS A 167 -10.24 -19.02 13.24
C CYS A 167 -9.84 -19.42 14.66
N LEU A 168 -10.50 -20.44 15.22
CA LEU A 168 -10.22 -20.90 16.58
C LEU A 168 -8.82 -21.49 16.72
N LEU A 169 -8.43 -22.36 15.78
CA LEU A 169 -7.15 -23.05 15.84
C LEU A 169 -5.97 -22.10 15.58
N ARG A 170 -6.17 -21.08 14.74
CA ARG A 170 -5.09 -20.17 14.35
C ARG A 170 -5.01 -18.89 15.17
N PHE A 171 -5.98 -18.59 16.03
CA PHE A 171 -5.93 -17.43 16.91
C PHE A 171 -4.64 -17.37 17.73
N ARG A 172 -4.26 -18.48 18.39
CA ARG A 172 -3.02 -18.56 19.20
C ARG A 172 -1.75 -18.33 18.37
N PRO A 173 -1.50 -19.07 17.26
CA PRO A 173 -0.36 -18.82 16.39
C PRO A 173 -0.29 -17.40 15.80
N ILE A 174 -1.43 -16.84 15.38
CA ILE A 174 -1.50 -15.51 14.77
C ILE A 174 -1.16 -14.42 15.80
N MET A 175 -1.67 -14.54 17.03
CA MET A 175 -1.30 -13.64 18.12
C MET A 175 0.19 -13.74 18.47
N MET A 176 0.76 -14.95 18.45
CA MET A 176 2.20 -15.17 18.71
C MET A 176 3.08 -14.46 17.69
N THR A 177 2.81 -14.61 16.38
CA THR A 177 3.63 -13.96 15.33
C THR A 177 3.49 -12.44 15.38
N THR A 178 2.27 -11.94 15.61
CA THR A 178 2.01 -10.51 15.68
C THR A 178 2.68 -9.89 16.89
N MET A 179 2.62 -10.52 18.07
CA MET A 179 3.30 -10.02 19.26
C MET A 179 4.83 -10.04 19.12
N ALA A 180 5.40 -11.09 18.52
CA ALA A 180 6.84 -11.14 18.28
C ALA A 180 7.29 -10.01 17.35
N ALA A 181 6.56 -9.77 16.26
CA ALA A 181 6.86 -8.70 15.32
C ALA A 181 6.66 -7.31 15.95
N LEU A 182 5.59 -7.12 16.73
CA LEU A 182 5.34 -5.87 17.46
C LEU A 182 6.44 -5.57 18.48
N LEU A 183 6.83 -6.55 19.29
CA LEU A 183 7.90 -6.37 20.28
C LEU A 183 9.26 -6.14 19.62
N GLY A 184 9.50 -6.68 18.43
CA GLY A 184 10.71 -6.39 17.63
C GLY A 184 10.69 -5.00 16.98
N ALA A 185 9.52 -4.51 16.57
CA ALA A 185 9.37 -3.21 15.93
C ALA A 185 9.24 -2.04 16.93
N LEU A 186 8.79 -2.32 18.16
CA LEU A 186 8.58 -1.29 19.19
C LEU A 186 9.85 -0.51 19.56
N PRO A 187 11.04 -1.14 19.75
CA PRO A 187 12.28 -0.40 20.00
C PRO A 187 12.70 0.47 18.81
N LEU A 188 12.38 0.06 17.58
CA LEU A 188 12.66 0.86 16.38
C LEU A 188 11.77 2.11 16.34
N ALA A 189 10.49 1.97 16.71
CA ALA A 189 9.53 3.06 16.75
C ALA A 189 9.82 4.09 17.87
N LEU A 190 10.38 3.64 19.00
CA LEU A 190 10.71 4.48 20.16
C LEU A 190 12.17 4.93 20.20
N GLY A 191 13.02 4.41 19.31
CA GLY A 191 14.46 4.64 19.34
C GLY A 191 14.82 6.12 19.15
N THR A 192 15.55 6.67 20.13
CA THR A 192 16.13 8.02 20.07
C THR A 192 17.65 7.92 19.92
N GLY A 193 18.25 8.71 19.02
CA GLY A 193 19.70 8.75 18.80
C GLY A 193 20.09 8.83 17.33
N THR A 194 21.37 8.67 17.02
CA THR A 194 21.90 8.72 15.65
C THR A 194 21.20 7.70 14.75
N GLY A 195 20.76 8.10 13.55
CA GLY A 195 20.00 7.23 12.64
C GLY A 195 18.57 6.92 13.10
N ALA A 196 18.04 7.65 14.08
CA ALA A 196 16.62 7.56 14.44
C ALA A 196 15.72 8.09 13.31
N GLU A 197 16.20 9.02 12.48
CA GLU A 197 15.44 9.48 11.30
C GLU A 197 15.08 8.36 10.32
N LEU A 198 15.89 7.28 10.27
CA LEU A 198 15.62 6.12 9.41
C LEU A 198 14.81 5.04 10.15
N ARG A 199 15.14 4.76 11.42
CA ARG A 199 14.54 3.64 12.17
C ARG A 199 13.11 3.92 12.61
N ARG A 200 12.83 5.17 12.98
CA ARG A 200 11.56 5.57 13.58
C ARG A 200 10.39 5.46 12.61
N PRO A 201 10.45 5.98 11.37
CA PRO A 201 9.37 5.83 10.39
C PRO A 201 9.11 4.36 10.06
N LEU A 202 10.17 3.54 9.93
CA LEU A 202 10.07 2.11 9.67
C LEU A 202 9.34 1.39 10.81
N GLY A 203 9.76 1.63 12.05
CA GLY A 203 9.16 1.01 13.23
C GLY A 203 7.69 1.40 13.44
N ILE A 204 7.36 2.70 13.33
CA ILE A 204 5.98 3.20 13.49
C ILE A 204 5.06 2.55 12.46
N THR A 205 5.51 2.49 11.20
CA THR A 205 4.76 1.88 10.10
C THR A 205 4.43 0.43 10.44
N ILE A 206 5.42 -0.38 10.84
CA ILE A 206 5.23 -1.79 11.18
C ILE A 206 4.28 -1.94 12.38
N VAL A 207 4.49 -1.20 13.47
CA VAL A 207 3.65 -1.31 14.67
C VAL A 207 2.20 -0.96 14.36
N GLY A 208 1.97 0.18 13.72
CA GLY A 208 0.63 0.63 13.32
C GLY A 208 -0.07 -0.33 12.37
N GLY A 209 0.65 -0.72 11.32
CA GLY A 209 0.16 -1.67 10.33
C GLY A 209 -0.23 -3.00 10.96
N LEU A 210 0.59 -3.56 11.86
CA LEU A 210 0.31 -4.83 12.52
C LEU A 210 -0.89 -4.76 13.48
N VAL A 211 -0.98 -3.72 14.33
CA VAL A 211 -2.10 -3.62 15.29
C VAL A 211 -3.44 -3.54 14.57
N VAL A 212 -3.52 -2.65 13.58
CA VAL A 212 -4.76 -2.41 12.84
C VAL A 212 -5.07 -3.56 11.88
N SER A 213 -4.08 -4.06 11.14
CA SER A 213 -4.28 -5.21 10.25
C SER A 213 -4.65 -6.46 11.02
N GLN A 214 -4.12 -6.70 12.21
CA GLN A 214 -4.40 -7.95 12.91
C GLN A 214 -5.86 -8.01 13.39
N LEU A 215 -6.39 -6.88 13.88
CA LEU A 215 -7.79 -6.73 14.22
C LEU A 215 -8.69 -6.89 12.97
N LEU A 216 -8.37 -6.17 11.90
CA LEU A 216 -9.15 -6.20 10.67
C LEU A 216 -9.05 -7.56 9.97
N THR A 217 -7.92 -8.24 9.98
CA THR A 217 -7.72 -9.54 9.33
C THR A 217 -8.53 -10.62 10.03
N LEU A 218 -8.54 -10.68 11.37
CA LEU A 218 -9.33 -11.71 12.08
C LEU A 218 -10.84 -11.54 11.87
N TYR A 219 -11.32 -10.31 11.70
CA TYR A 219 -12.75 -10.04 11.49
C TYR A 219 -13.18 -10.05 10.02
N THR A 220 -12.36 -9.47 9.14
CA THR A 220 -12.73 -9.22 7.74
C THR A 220 -12.42 -10.42 6.85
N THR A 221 -11.37 -11.19 7.15
CA THR A 221 -10.99 -12.37 6.33
C THR A 221 -12.08 -13.44 6.28
N PRO A 222 -12.73 -13.81 7.41
CA PRO A 222 -13.81 -14.80 7.38
C PRO A 222 -14.99 -14.33 6.55
N VAL A 223 -15.35 -13.04 6.67
CA VAL A 223 -16.45 -12.44 5.92
C VAL A 223 -16.14 -12.44 4.42
N VAL A 224 -14.95 -11.96 4.03
CA VAL A 224 -14.54 -11.92 2.61
C VAL A 224 -14.43 -13.32 2.02
N TYR A 225 -13.94 -14.29 2.79
CA TYR A 225 -13.90 -15.70 2.38
C TYR A 225 -15.30 -16.22 2.03
N LEU A 226 -16.28 -16.02 2.91
CA LEU A 226 -17.65 -16.49 2.70
C LEU A 226 -18.34 -15.77 1.53
N TYR A 227 -18.08 -14.48 1.34
CA TYR A 227 -18.61 -13.74 0.18
C TYR A 227 -18.03 -14.28 -1.13
N LEU A 228 -16.73 -14.54 -1.18
CA LEU A 228 -16.07 -15.05 -2.38
C LEU A 228 -16.44 -16.50 -2.69
N ASP A 229 -16.62 -17.34 -1.67
CA ASP A 229 -17.10 -18.70 -1.90
C ASP A 229 -18.57 -18.75 -2.35
N ARG A 230 -19.45 -17.88 -1.81
CA ARG A 230 -20.81 -17.71 -2.35
C ARG A 230 -20.81 -17.26 -3.81
N LEU A 231 -19.89 -16.35 -4.18
CA LEU A 231 -19.70 -15.93 -5.57
C LEU A 231 -19.20 -17.08 -6.45
N ARG A 232 -18.27 -17.90 -5.97
CA ARG A 232 -17.80 -19.10 -6.66
C ARG A 232 -18.94 -20.09 -6.93
N LEU A 233 -19.76 -20.39 -5.92
CA LEU A 233 -20.94 -21.25 -6.06
C LEU A 233 -21.98 -20.65 -7.02
N TRP A 234 -22.17 -19.34 -7.00
CA TRP A 234 -23.07 -18.64 -7.92
C TRP A 234 -22.58 -18.73 -9.38
N PHE A 235 -21.28 -18.50 -9.62
CA PHE A 235 -20.67 -18.65 -10.94
C PHE A 235 -20.70 -20.10 -11.45
N ALA A 236 -20.47 -21.09 -10.59
CA ALA A 236 -20.58 -22.50 -10.93
C ALA A 236 -22.01 -22.85 -11.39
N ARG A 237 -23.03 -22.39 -10.64
CA ARG A 237 -24.45 -22.57 -10.99
C ARG A 237 -24.82 -21.86 -12.30
N TRP A 238 -24.23 -20.70 -12.59
CA TRP A 238 -24.41 -20.00 -13.87
C TRP A 238 -23.81 -20.78 -15.04
N ARG A 239 -22.63 -21.36 -14.85
CA ARG A 239 -21.95 -22.18 -15.86
C ARG A 239 -22.69 -23.49 -16.15
N GLU A 240 -23.26 -24.13 -15.13
CA GLU A 240 -24.12 -25.31 -15.28
C GLU A 240 -25.45 -24.99 -15.99
N ARG A 241 -26.05 -23.83 -15.72
CA ARG A 241 -27.27 -23.37 -16.41
C ARG A 241 -27.02 -23.07 -17.90
N GLY A 242 -25.83 -22.61 -18.27
CA GLY A 242 -25.42 -22.43 -19.67
C GLY A 242 -25.13 -23.75 -20.40
N ALA A 243 -24.67 -24.79 -19.71
CA ALA A 243 -24.42 -26.11 -20.28
C ALA A 243 -25.70 -26.97 -20.43
N GLY A 244 -26.70 -26.76 -19.56
CA GLY A 244 -27.96 -27.51 -19.54
C GLY A 244 -28.92 -27.21 -20.71
N SER A 245 -28.75 -26.11 -21.45
CA SER A 245 -29.58 -25.77 -22.61
C SER A 245 -29.19 -26.52 -23.89
N THR A 246 -27.96 -27.04 -23.98
CA THR A 246 -27.46 -27.72 -25.20
C THR A 246 -27.74 -29.22 -25.17
N ALA A 247 -27.82 -29.84 -23.99
CA ALA A 247 -28.02 -31.29 -23.84
C ALA A 247 -29.50 -31.75 -24.01
N ARG A 248 -30.48 -30.84 -23.94
CA ARG A 248 -31.91 -31.19 -24.11
C ARG A 248 -32.39 -31.23 -25.56
N ARG A 249 -31.54 -30.90 -26.54
CA ARG A 249 -31.91 -30.88 -27.97
C ARG A 249 -31.57 -32.16 -28.73
N SER A 250 -30.82 -33.10 -28.14
CA SER A 250 -30.41 -34.36 -28.78
C SER A 250 -31.24 -35.60 -28.39
N LEU A 251 -32.26 -35.44 -27.53
CA LEU A 251 -33.12 -36.55 -27.07
C LEU A 251 -34.57 -36.50 -27.58
N ARG A 252 -34.90 -35.63 -28.54
CA ARG A 252 -36.15 -35.73 -29.30
C ARG A 252 -35.90 -36.44 -30.63
N VAL A 253 -35.87 -37.76 -30.55
CA VAL A 253 -36.17 -38.64 -31.69
C VAL A 253 -37.68 -38.53 -31.96
N PRO A 254 -38.10 -38.64 -33.22
CA PRO A 254 -39.16 -39.59 -33.49
C PRO A 254 -38.76 -40.56 -34.62
N SER A 255 -39.27 -41.77 -34.43
CA SER A 255 -39.37 -42.93 -35.33
C SER A 255 -39.46 -42.63 -36.81
#